data_AF-A0A0G3EGK2-F1
#
_entry.id   AF-A0A0G3EGK2-F1
#
_cell.length_a   1.000
_cell.length_b   1.000
_cell.length_c   1.000
_cell.angle_alpha   90.00
_cell.angle_beta   90.00
_cell.angle_gamma   90.00
#
_symmetry.space_group_name_H-M   'P 1'
#
loop_
_entity.id
_entity.type
_entity.pdbx_description
1 polymer ?
#
loop_
_entity_poly.entity_id
_entity_poly.type
_entity_poly.pdbx_seq_one_letter_code
_entity_poly.pdbx_strand_id
1 'polypeptide(L)'
;MKGKDVLLRALGRETTERPAWVPFVGVHGGNLIGERADDYLKSSDSIVKGIRRANELYRPDGIPVAFDLQIEAEVLGCDLHWDSNVPPSVTTHPLEGGTALEDLPDLSEDGGRFPVVLAALDRLREEIGDETALYGLVCGPFTLALHLAGNEIFIDMYDDEAKVRKLVERCADYAIQSAGFYLDHGADVIAVVDPMTSQISAEHFTGFVTPAMNRVFDYIRGRGSYSSIFVCGDVSRNLDVMCGTEADHISVDEQIDMTRLRELAEKNGKAFGGNIRLTSVLLLGDEDDAKLETLNIMDRSGCTGFVLSPGCDLPYHTPPANLQAVAEMVHDEYAREVARKVLAARGEKEEETYDDIELPDYDAQKAVTLDVITLDSTSCAPCQYMMDAVRRAADDAFVKTYVNEHKIMVRDGIGMMARLGVKNLPTICIDGEIAFSSIIPDHNTLVEAIENKAVDKNYVSKNGGDPNS
;
A
#
# COMPACT_ATOMS: atom_id res chain seq x y z
N MET A 1 -10.13 -29.07 -4.82
CA MET A 1 -10.89 -28.09 -4.04
C MET A 1 -11.01 -26.84 -4.89
N LYS A 2 -12.13 -26.12 -4.87
CA LYS A 2 -12.20 -24.84 -5.59
C LYS A 2 -11.29 -23.84 -4.88
N GLY A 3 -10.71 -22.89 -5.61
CA GLY A 3 -9.77 -21.93 -5.01
C GLY A 3 -10.41 -21.10 -3.90
N LYS A 4 -11.64 -20.64 -4.14
CA LYS A 4 -12.50 -19.96 -3.17
C LYS A 4 -12.59 -20.70 -1.83
N ASP A 5 -12.79 -22.02 -1.84
CA ASP A 5 -12.88 -22.81 -0.60
C ASP A 5 -11.53 -22.83 0.15
N VAL A 6 -10.41 -22.89 -0.57
CA VAL A 6 -9.06 -22.84 0.04
C VAL A 6 -8.87 -21.50 0.76
N LEU A 7 -9.22 -20.39 0.10
CA LEU A 7 -9.13 -19.07 0.70
C LEU A 7 -10.03 -18.93 1.94
N LEU A 8 -11.32 -19.25 1.83
CA LEU A 8 -12.25 -19.07 2.94
C LEU A 8 -11.87 -19.92 4.16
N ARG A 9 -11.30 -21.12 3.94
CA ARG A 9 -10.74 -21.95 5.00
C ARG A 9 -9.46 -21.35 5.60
N ALA A 10 -8.58 -20.78 4.78
CA ALA A 10 -7.40 -20.06 5.27
C ALA A 10 -7.82 -18.85 6.12
N LEU A 11 -8.78 -18.03 5.68
CA LEU A 11 -9.32 -16.91 6.46
C LEU A 11 -10.01 -17.39 7.76
N GLY A 12 -10.66 -18.55 7.71
CA GLY A 12 -11.18 -19.27 8.88
C GLY A 12 -10.11 -19.89 9.80
N ARG A 13 -8.82 -19.73 9.46
CA ARG A 13 -7.65 -20.24 10.18
C ARG A 13 -7.56 -21.77 10.23
N GLU A 14 -8.14 -22.44 9.25
CA GLU A 14 -7.94 -23.86 9.06
C GLU A 14 -6.58 -24.14 8.43
N THR A 15 -6.05 -25.34 8.67
CA THR A 15 -4.94 -25.87 7.87
C THR A 15 -5.45 -26.30 6.50
N THR A 16 -4.80 -25.79 5.46
CA THR A 16 -5.10 -26.07 4.06
C THR A 16 -4.00 -26.93 3.44
N GLU A 17 -4.28 -27.55 2.30
CA GLU A 17 -3.35 -28.40 1.55
C GLU A 17 -2.17 -27.63 0.94
N ARG A 18 -2.34 -26.33 0.73
CA ARG A 18 -1.36 -25.35 0.29
C ARG A 18 -1.83 -23.97 0.74
N PRO A 19 -0.94 -22.96 0.85
CA PRO A 19 -1.37 -21.59 1.09
C PRO A 19 -2.42 -21.14 0.08
N ALA A 20 -3.35 -20.30 0.53
CA ALA A 20 -4.22 -19.57 -0.38
C ALA A 20 -3.39 -18.54 -1.17
N TRP A 21 -3.80 -18.23 -2.40
CA TRP A 21 -3.09 -17.33 -3.30
C TRP A 21 -4.01 -16.22 -3.81
N VAL A 22 -3.64 -14.98 -3.49
CA VAL A 22 -4.36 -13.78 -3.90
C VAL A 22 -3.38 -12.81 -4.57
N PRO A 23 -3.31 -12.79 -5.91
CA PRO A 23 -2.61 -11.73 -6.63
C PRO A 23 -3.46 -10.46 -6.57
N PHE A 24 -2.89 -9.37 -6.05
CA PHE A 24 -3.55 -8.07 -6.07
C PHE A 24 -3.42 -7.44 -7.45
N VAL A 25 -4.41 -7.70 -8.31
CA VAL A 25 -4.45 -7.22 -9.69
C VAL A 25 -5.36 -5.99 -9.77
N GLY A 26 -4.81 -4.81 -9.49
CA GLY A 26 -5.40 -3.53 -9.81
C GLY A 26 -5.11 -3.13 -11.26
N VAL A 27 -4.27 -2.12 -11.44
CA VAL A 27 -3.99 -1.56 -12.78
C VAL A 27 -3.24 -2.52 -13.72
N HIS A 28 -2.54 -3.51 -13.17
CA HIS A 28 -1.92 -4.58 -13.96
C HIS A 28 -2.94 -5.32 -14.85
N GLY A 29 -4.22 -5.36 -14.48
CA GLY A 29 -5.28 -5.90 -15.34
C GLY A 29 -5.38 -5.20 -16.69
N GLY A 30 -5.13 -3.89 -16.75
CA GLY A 30 -5.06 -3.11 -18.00
C GLY A 30 -3.88 -3.53 -18.88
N ASN A 31 -2.69 -3.71 -18.29
CA ASN A 31 -1.50 -4.18 -19.01
C ASN A 31 -1.73 -5.53 -19.71
N LEU A 32 -2.40 -6.46 -19.01
CA LEU A 32 -2.71 -7.79 -19.53
C LEU A 32 -3.59 -7.79 -20.78
N ILE A 33 -4.36 -6.70 -21.00
CA ILE A 33 -5.26 -6.53 -22.15
C ILE A 33 -4.79 -5.42 -23.11
N GLY A 34 -3.64 -4.79 -22.83
CA GLY A 34 -3.08 -3.71 -23.65
C GLY A 34 -3.81 -2.38 -23.53
N GLU A 35 -4.48 -2.12 -22.40
CA GLU A 35 -5.21 -0.88 -22.11
C GLU A 35 -4.54 -0.09 -21.00
N ARG A 36 -4.56 1.24 -21.10
CA ARG A 36 -4.03 2.14 -20.06
C ARG A 36 -4.80 1.99 -18.75
N ALA A 37 -4.14 2.27 -17.63
CA ALA A 37 -4.73 2.22 -16.29
C ALA A 37 -5.99 3.08 -16.16
N ASP A 38 -5.99 4.30 -16.72
CA ASP A 38 -7.13 5.22 -16.65
C ASP A 38 -8.32 4.78 -17.50
N ASP A 39 -8.10 4.16 -18.65
CA ASP A 39 -9.16 3.56 -19.46
C ASP A 39 -9.73 2.31 -18.76
N TYR A 40 -8.85 1.48 -18.20
CA TYR A 40 -9.18 0.25 -17.49
C TYR A 40 -10.08 0.52 -16.26
N LEU A 41 -9.66 1.44 -15.38
CA LEU A 41 -10.35 1.73 -14.11
C LEU A 41 -11.69 2.48 -14.26
N LYS A 42 -12.04 2.92 -15.48
CA LYS A 42 -13.29 3.63 -15.80
C LYS A 42 -14.28 2.80 -16.60
N SER A 43 -13.98 1.52 -16.86
CA SER A 43 -14.75 0.65 -17.73
C SER A 43 -14.98 -0.71 -17.10
N SER A 44 -16.25 -1.05 -16.84
CA SER A 44 -16.61 -2.35 -16.27
C SER A 44 -16.25 -3.50 -17.21
N ASP A 45 -16.35 -3.28 -18.53
CA ASP A 45 -15.89 -4.23 -19.55
C ASP A 45 -14.38 -4.47 -19.50
N SER A 46 -13.60 -3.42 -19.28
CA SER A 46 -12.14 -3.52 -19.20
C SER A 46 -11.70 -4.23 -17.93
N ILE A 47 -12.30 -3.87 -16.78
CA ILE A 47 -12.08 -4.57 -15.50
C ILE A 47 -12.38 -6.06 -15.65
N VAL A 48 -13.55 -6.43 -16.17
CA VAL A 48 -13.93 -7.84 -16.34
C VAL A 48 -12.92 -8.57 -17.24
N LYS A 49 -12.50 -7.98 -18.37
CA LYS A 49 -11.50 -8.60 -19.27
C LYS A 49 -10.15 -8.79 -18.58
N GLY A 50 -9.65 -7.77 -17.88
CA GLY A 50 -8.36 -7.82 -17.19
C GLY A 50 -8.34 -8.84 -16.05
N ILE A 51 -9.36 -8.83 -15.19
CA ILE A 51 -9.49 -9.79 -14.08
C ILE A 51 -9.68 -11.22 -14.59
N ARG A 52 -10.47 -11.45 -15.66
CA ARG A 52 -10.55 -12.77 -16.28
C ARG A 52 -9.20 -13.24 -16.80
N ARG A 53 -8.47 -12.36 -17.48
CA ARG A 53 -7.15 -12.69 -18.01
C ARG A 53 -6.17 -13.04 -16.90
N ALA A 54 -6.18 -12.28 -15.81
CA ALA A 54 -5.41 -12.60 -14.62
C ALA A 54 -5.83 -13.93 -13.98
N ASN A 55 -7.14 -14.21 -13.90
CA ASN A 55 -7.65 -15.46 -13.35
C ASN A 55 -7.15 -16.68 -14.15
N GLU A 56 -7.17 -16.60 -15.49
CA GLU A 56 -6.63 -17.62 -16.38
C GLU A 56 -5.12 -17.85 -16.20
N LEU A 57 -4.35 -16.77 -16.09
CA LEU A 57 -2.88 -16.85 -16.03
C LEU A 57 -2.39 -17.26 -14.64
N TYR A 58 -2.96 -16.69 -13.59
CA TYR A 58 -2.42 -16.75 -12.23
C TYR A 58 -3.16 -17.73 -11.33
N ARG A 59 -4.31 -18.26 -11.77
CA ARG A 59 -5.11 -19.27 -11.06
C ARG A 59 -5.31 -18.90 -9.58
N PRO A 60 -5.84 -17.71 -9.28
CA PRO A 60 -6.00 -17.23 -7.92
C PRO A 60 -7.11 -17.96 -7.16
N ASP A 61 -6.96 -18.04 -5.84
CA ASP A 61 -8.01 -18.47 -4.92
C ASP A 61 -8.97 -17.33 -4.57
N GLY A 62 -8.46 -16.11 -4.60
CA GLY A 62 -9.26 -14.89 -4.59
C GLY A 62 -8.60 -13.75 -5.34
N ILE A 63 -9.39 -12.77 -5.77
CA ILE A 63 -8.91 -11.63 -6.54
C ILE A 63 -9.76 -10.38 -6.26
N PRO A 64 -9.16 -9.19 -6.07
CA PRO A 64 -9.93 -7.95 -5.99
C PRO A 64 -10.55 -7.59 -7.34
N VAL A 65 -11.79 -7.10 -7.30
CA VAL A 65 -12.46 -6.57 -8.50
C VAL A 65 -11.79 -5.28 -8.96
N ALA A 66 -11.35 -4.45 -8.02
CA ALA A 66 -10.55 -3.26 -8.25
C ALA A 66 -9.60 -3.03 -7.06
N PHE A 67 -8.44 -2.41 -7.33
CA PHE A 67 -7.51 -1.95 -6.31
C PHE A 67 -7.28 -0.45 -6.50
N ASP A 68 -8.14 0.35 -5.87
CA ASP A 68 -8.20 1.81 -6.00
C ASP A 68 -8.80 2.37 -4.70
N LEU A 69 -8.06 3.26 -4.03
CA LEU A 69 -8.44 3.87 -2.73
C LEU A 69 -9.19 5.19 -2.89
N GLN A 70 -9.39 5.62 -4.14
CA GLN A 70 -9.85 6.95 -4.49
C GLN A 70 -11.33 6.97 -4.85
N ILE A 71 -12.02 5.83 -4.92
CA ILE A 71 -13.45 5.75 -5.26
C ILE A 71 -14.30 6.50 -4.23
N GLU A 72 -14.10 6.28 -2.93
CA GLU A 72 -14.79 7.03 -1.87
C GLU A 72 -14.43 8.51 -1.90
N ALA A 73 -13.13 8.82 -2.03
CA ALA A 73 -12.64 10.19 -2.04
C ALA A 73 -13.23 11.02 -3.21
N GLU A 74 -13.35 10.41 -4.40
CA GLU A 74 -13.97 11.02 -5.58
C GLU A 74 -15.42 11.42 -5.31
N VAL A 75 -16.21 10.52 -4.70
CA VAL A 75 -17.62 10.82 -4.36
C VAL A 75 -17.71 11.94 -3.34
N LEU A 76 -16.76 12.00 -2.41
CA LEU A 76 -16.69 13.01 -1.35
C LEU A 76 -16.11 14.35 -1.80
N GLY A 77 -15.76 14.49 -3.09
CA GLY A 77 -15.38 15.76 -3.71
C GLY A 77 -13.87 15.99 -3.86
N CYS A 78 -13.03 14.96 -3.67
CA CYS A 78 -11.63 15.04 -4.04
C CYS A 78 -11.46 14.97 -5.56
N ASP A 79 -10.66 15.88 -6.12
CA ASP A 79 -10.21 15.80 -7.51
C ASP A 79 -9.10 14.76 -7.65
N LEU A 80 -9.10 14.03 -8.77
CA LEU A 80 -8.14 12.96 -9.03
C LEU A 80 -7.16 13.32 -10.14
N HIS A 81 -5.87 13.06 -9.90
CA HIS A 81 -4.85 12.98 -10.93
C HIS A 81 -4.82 11.57 -11.52
N TRP A 82 -4.85 11.47 -12.85
CA TRP A 82 -4.87 10.20 -13.58
C TRP A 82 -3.58 10.03 -14.38
N ASP A 83 -3.03 8.82 -14.35
CA ASP A 83 -1.91 8.41 -15.18
C ASP A 83 -2.27 7.14 -16.00
N SER A 84 -1.50 6.91 -17.06
CA SER A 84 -1.64 5.76 -17.94
C SER A 84 -1.17 4.42 -17.36
N ASN A 85 -0.34 4.42 -16.31
CA ASN A 85 0.31 3.19 -15.80
C ASN A 85 0.21 3.03 -14.27
N VAL A 86 -0.52 3.89 -13.57
CA VAL A 86 -0.71 3.78 -12.11
C VAL A 86 -2.15 4.12 -11.72
N PRO A 87 -2.64 3.68 -10.53
CA PRO A 87 -3.91 4.13 -9.99
C PRO A 87 -3.96 5.66 -9.85
N PRO A 88 -5.14 6.29 -9.86
CA PRO A 88 -5.25 7.72 -9.65
C PRO A 88 -4.78 8.14 -8.23
N SER A 89 -4.43 9.40 -8.05
CA SER A 89 -4.13 10.00 -6.73
C SER A 89 -5.02 11.22 -6.48
N VAL A 90 -5.31 11.52 -5.21
CA VAL A 90 -6.08 12.73 -4.87
C VAL A 90 -5.23 13.98 -5.07
N THR A 91 -5.85 15.08 -5.47
CA THR A 91 -5.16 16.38 -5.68
C THR A 91 -5.79 17.53 -4.92
N THR A 92 -7.00 17.34 -4.39
CA THR A 92 -7.67 18.32 -3.55
C THR A 92 -8.26 17.65 -2.32
N HIS A 93 -8.31 18.42 -1.24
CA HIS A 93 -8.76 18.00 0.08
C HIS A 93 -9.94 18.89 0.50
N PRO A 94 -11.21 18.43 0.35
CA PRO A 94 -12.38 19.27 0.55
C PRO A 94 -12.43 20.02 1.89
N LEU A 95 -11.95 19.40 2.98
CA LEU A 95 -11.94 20.01 4.32
C LEU A 95 -10.81 21.04 4.45
N GLU A 96 -9.64 20.80 3.84
CA GLU A 96 -8.57 21.81 3.73
C GLU A 96 -9.06 23.01 2.89
N GLY A 97 -9.87 22.74 1.86
CA GLY A 97 -10.54 23.74 1.02
C GLY A 97 -11.67 24.51 1.70
N GLY A 98 -11.98 24.22 2.97
CA GLY A 98 -12.97 24.95 3.77
C GLY A 98 -14.39 24.37 3.76
N THR A 99 -14.61 23.19 3.17
CA THR A 99 -15.90 22.48 3.28
C THR A 99 -16.08 21.98 4.71
N ALA A 100 -17.25 22.17 5.31
CA ALA A 100 -17.53 21.59 6.63
C ALA A 100 -17.74 20.07 6.51
N LEU A 101 -17.37 19.32 7.56
CA LEU A 101 -17.53 17.86 7.57
C LEU A 101 -18.99 17.43 7.39
N GLU A 102 -19.93 18.22 7.91
CA GLU A 102 -21.38 17.99 7.82
C GLU A 102 -21.95 18.26 6.42
N ASP A 103 -21.22 19.01 5.59
CA ASP A 103 -21.64 19.37 4.22
C ASP A 103 -21.12 18.37 3.18
N LEU A 104 -20.27 17.40 3.57
CA LEU A 104 -19.84 16.33 2.68
C LEU A 104 -21.03 15.43 2.31
N PRO A 105 -21.11 14.97 1.04
CA PRO A 105 -22.18 14.09 0.62
C PRO A 105 -22.08 12.72 1.31
N ASP A 106 -23.20 12.00 1.41
CA ASP A 106 -23.18 10.58 1.70
C ASP A 106 -22.70 9.77 0.48
N LEU A 107 -22.20 8.55 0.71
CA LEU A 107 -21.88 7.66 -0.40
C LEU A 107 -23.18 7.06 -0.98
N SER A 108 -23.13 6.72 -2.26
CA SER A 108 -24.21 5.99 -2.93
C SER A 108 -23.64 5.04 -3.97
N GLU A 109 -24.34 3.94 -4.23
CA GLU A 109 -23.96 2.95 -5.25
C GLU A 109 -23.90 3.58 -6.66
N ASP A 110 -24.68 4.65 -6.88
CA ASP A 110 -24.70 5.43 -8.13
C ASP A 110 -23.63 6.54 -8.18
N GLY A 111 -22.86 6.71 -7.11
CA GLY A 111 -21.88 7.79 -6.95
C GLY A 111 -20.52 7.46 -7.56
N GLY A 112 -19.90 8.45 -8.21
CA GLY A 112 -18.53 8.35 -8.72
C GLY A 112 -18.34 7.12 -9.60
N ARG A 113 -17.36 6.27 -9.25
CA ARG A 113 -17.03 5.04 -9.98
C ARG A 113 -17.61 3.76 -9.36
N PHE A 114 -18.45 3.84 -8.33
CA PHE A 114 -19.12 2.64 -7.79
C PHE A 114 -19.91 1.85 -8.85
N PRO A 115 -20.71 2.48 -9.75
CA PRO A 115 -21.44 1.73 -10.78
C PRO A 115 -20.55 0.90 -11.69
N VAL A 116 -19.34 1.39 -11.98
CA VAL A 116 -18.36 0.71 -12.83
C VAL A 116 -17.85 -0.55 -12.14
N VAL A 117 -17.44 -0.43 -10.88
CA VAL A 117 -16.84 -1.53 -10.11
C VAL A 117 -17.90 -2.56 -9.71
N LEU A 118 -19.09 -2.13 -9.28
CA LEU A 118 -20.18 -3.03 -8.89
C LEU A 118 -20.73 -3.82 -10.10
N ALA A 119 -20.87 -3.19 -11.27
CA ALA A 119 -21.24 -3.90 -12.50
C ALA A 119 -20.17 -4.92 -12.95
N ALA A 120 -18.89 -4.64 -12.71
CA ALA A 120 -17.82 -5.61 -12.94
C ALA A 120 -17.87 -6.77 -11.94
N LEU A 121 -18.11 -6.50 -10.66
CA LEU A 121 -18.29 -7.50 -9.61
C LEU A 121 -19.44 -8.46 -9.94
N ASP A 122 -20.61 -7.96 -10.33
CA ASP A 122 -21.76 -8.81 -10.67
C ASP A 122 -21.42 -9.80 -11.79
N ARG A 123 -20.75 -9.33 -12.84
CA ARG A 123 -20.35 -10.17 -13.98
C ARG A 123 -19.27 -11.17 -13.59
N LEU A 124 -18.26 -10.76 -12.85
CA LEU A 124 -17.21 -11.66 -12.37
C LEU A 124 -17.78 -12.74 -11.43
N ARG A 125 -18.77 -12.39 -10.62
CA ARG A 125 -19.46 -13.34 -9.74
C ARG A 125 -20.13 -14.45 -10.57
N GLU A 126 -20.82 -14.09 -11.64
CA GLU A 126 -21.47 -15.04 -12.55
C GLU A 126 -20.45 -15.90 -13.31
N GLU A 127 -19.32 -15.33 -13.72
CA GLU A 127 -18.36 -15.99 -14.60
C GLU A 127 -17.31 -16.84 -13.88
N ILE A 128 -16.79 -16.37 -12.73
CA ILE A 128 -15.68 -17.02 -11.99
C ILE A 128 -15.92 -17.14 -10.48
N GLY A 129 -16.93 -16.46 -9.92
CA GLY A 129 -17.19 -16.38 -8.47
C GLY A 129 -17.52 -17.71 -7.78
N ASP A 130 -17.81 -18.74 -8.57
CA ASP A 130 -17.99 -20.11 -8.10
C ASP A 130 -16.66 -20.79 -7.74
N GLU A 131 -15.56 -20.42 -8.40
CA GLU A 131 -14.23 -21.04 -8.28
C GLU A 131 -13.21 -20.14 -7.56
N THR A 132 -13.36 -18.83 -7.69
CA THR A 132 -12.44 -17.81 -7.16
C THR A 132 -13.22 -16.82 -6.30
N ALA A 133 -12.73 -16.54 -5.09
CA ALA A 133 -13.34 -15.56 -4.21
C ALA A 133 -13.14 -14.13 -4.75
N LEU A 134 -14.16 -13.27 -4.63
CA LEU A 134 -14.08 -11.89 -5.09
C LEU A 134 -13.93 -10.93 -3.91
N TYR A 135 -12.91 -10.08 -3.96
CA TYR A 135 -12.69 -9.05 -2.94
C TYR A 135 -13.34 -7.74 -3.36
N GLY A 136 -14.12 -7.17 -2.44
CA GLY A 136 -14.43 -5.74 -2.43
C GLY A 136 -13.32 -4.99 -1.70
N LEU A 137 -12.95 -3.81 -2.19
CA LEU A 137 -11.89 -3.00 -1.62
C LEU A 137 -12.45 -1.66 -1.16
N VAL A 138 -12.16 -1.31 0.08
CA VAL A 138 -12.67 -0.10 0.75
C VAL A 138 -11.48 0.70 1.28
N CYS A 139 -11.51 2.00 1.03
CA CYS A 139 -10.51 2.91 1.60
C CYS A 139 -10.68 2.98 3.13
N GLY A 140 -9.58 2.73 3.85
CA GLY A 140 -9.59 2.71 5.30
C GLY A 140 -9.90 4.08 5.91
N PRO A 141 -10.53 4.13 7.11
CA PRO A 141 -11.01 5.37 7.70
C PRO A 141 -9.93 6.44 7.89
N PHE A 142 -8.68 6.05 8.21
CA PHE A 142 -7.62 7.03 8.46
C PHE A 142 -7.07 7.59 7.16
N THR A 143 -6.81 6.75 6.16
CA THR A 143 -6.40 7.19 4.81
C THR A 143 -7.46 8.06 4.16
N LEU A 144 -8.74 7.71 4.29
CA LEU A 144 -9.83 8.55 3.78
C LEU A 144 -9.88 9.91 4.51
N ALA A 145 -9.64 9.94 5.82
CA ALA A 145 -9.54 11.20 6.57
C ALA A 145 -8.42 12.10 6.02
N LEU A 146 -7.26 11.53 5.67
CA LEU A 146 -6.19 12.27 4.99
C LEU A 146 -6.60 12.75 3.60
N HIS A 147 -7.30 11.92 2.82
CA HIS A 147 -7.82 12.37 1.52
C HIS A 147 -8.75 13.58 1.66
N LEU A 148 -9.49 13.69 2.75
CA LEU A 148 -10.41 14.81 2.97
C LEU A 148 -9.73 16.05 3.57
N ALA A 149 -8.78 15.87 4.50
CA ALA A 149 -8.19 16.94 5.31
C ALA A 149 -6.77 17.36 4.91
N GLY A 150 -6.08 16.56 4.09
CA GLY A 150 -4.67 16.78 3.75
C GLY A 150 -3.73 16.50 4.93
N ASN A 151 -2.50 17.03 4.83
CA ASN A 151 -1.43 16.81 5.82
C ASN A 151 -1.68 17.47 7.18
N GLU A 152 -2.61 18.43 7.28
CA GLU A 152 -2.95 19.13 8.53
C GLU A 152 -3.43 18.18 9.62
N ILE A 153 -3.97 17.01 9.24
CA ILE A 153 -4.42 16.02 10.21
C ILE A 153 -3.29 15.56 11.15
N PHE A 154 -2.04 15.52 10.70
CA PHE A 154 -0.91 15.11 11.55
C PHE A 154 -0.64 16.10 12.68
N ILE A 155 -0.90 17.38 12.45
CA ILE A 155 -0.82 18.44 13.48
C ILE A 155 -2.05 18.37 14.37
N ASP A 156 -3.25 18.26 13.78
CA ASP A 156 -4.51 18.17 14.52
C ASP A 156 -4.56 16.94 15.45
N MET A 157 -3.80 15.87 15.17
CA MET A 157 -3.68 14.71 16.07
C MET A 157 -3.09 15.07 17.44
N TYR A 158 -2.41 16.21 17.56
CA TYR A 158 -1.90 16.75 18.82
C TYR A 158 -2.72 17.96 19.28
N ASP A 159 -3.10 18.84 18.35
CA ASP A 159 -3.70 20.14 18.68
C ASP A 159 -5.24 20.07 18.85
N ASP A 160 -5.92 19.17 18.13
CA ASP A 160 -7.38 18.99 18.18
C ASP A 160 -7.78 17.52 17.96
N GLU A 161 -7.44 16.68 18.95
CA GLU A 161 -7.74 15.25 18.87
C GLU A 161 -9.25 14.95 18.70
N ALA A 162 -10.13 15.84 19.19
CA ALA A 162 -11.57 15.66 19.09
C ALA A 162 -12.06 15.82 17.64
N LYS A 163 -11.52 16.81 16.91
CA LYS A 163 -11.75 16.99 15.48
C LYS A 163 -11.28 15.77 14.68
N VAL A 164 -10.08 15.27 14.95
CA VAL A 164 -9.54 14.08 14.25
C VAL A 164 -10.40 12.85 14.53
N ARG A 165 -10.76 12.58 15.80
CA ARG A 165 -11.64 11.43 16.13
C ARG A 165 -12.98 11.52 15.41
N LYS A 166 -13.62 12.68 15.42
CA LYS A 166 -14.90 12.90 14.73
C LYS A 166 -14.77 12.66 13.22
N LEU A 167 -13.68 13.11 12.60
CA LEU A 167 -13.42 12.88 11.18
C LEU A 167 -13.22 11.40 10.87
N VAL A 168 -12.35 10.70 11.61
CA VAL A 168 -12.07 9.27 11.39
C VAL A 168 -13.32 8.42 11.65
N GLU A 169 -14.13 8.75 12.65
CA GLU A 169 -15.43 8.11 12.91
C GLU A 169 -16.41 8.28 11.74
N ARG A 170 -16.45 9.47 11.14
CA ARG A 170 -17.28 9.74 9.95
C ARG A 170 -16.75 8.97 8.74
N CYS A 171 -15.44 8.86 8.56
CA CYS A 171 -14.84 8.04 7.52
C CYS A 171 -15.15 6.55 7.70
N ALA A 172 -15.27 6.05 8.94
CA ALA A 172 -15.75 4.69 9.20
C ALA A 172 -17.20 4.49 8.77
N ASP A 173 -18.07 5.49 8.89
CA ASP A 173 -19.45 5.41 8.37
C ASP A 173 -19.46 5.28 6.84
N TYR A 174 -18.55 5.97 6.14
CA TYR A 174 -18.38 5.83 4.70
C TYR A 174 -17.83 4.45 4.33
N ALA A 175 -16.81 3.95 5.04
CA ALA A 175 -16.27 2.61 4.83
C ALA A 175 -17.34 1.51 5.05
N ILE A 176 -18.23 1.67 6.03
CA ILE A 176 -19.38 0.76 6.26
C ILE A 176 -20.36 0.80 5.08
N GLN A 177 -20.65 1.98 4.53
CA GLN A 177 -21.50 2.12 3.34
C GLN A 177 -20.87 1.42 2.13
N SER A 178 -19.62 1.72 1.80
CA SER A 178 -18.88 1.08 0.70
C SER A 178 -18.84 -0.45 0.86
N ALA A 179 -18.51 -0.94 2.06
CA ALA A 179 -18.50 -2.37 2.36
C ALA A 179 -19.89 -2.99 2.14
N GLY A 180 -20.96 -2.28 2.52
CA GLY A 180 -22.34 -2.67 2.24
C GLY A 180 -22.59 -2.90 0.75
N PHE A 181 -22.21 -1.94 -0.10
CA PHE A 181 -22.38 -2.03 -1.55
C PHE A 181 -21.70 -3.27 -2.13
N TYR A 182 -20.43 -3.51 -1.80
CA TYR A 182 -19.72 -4.71 -2.26
C TYR A 182 -20.37 -6.01 -1.78
N LEU A 183 -20.82 -6.06 -0.52
CA LEU A 183 -21.48 -7.24 0.06
C LEU A 183 -22.85 -7.50 -0.56
N ASP A 184 -23.61 -6.45 -0.90
CA ASP A 184 -24.91 -6.55 -1.57
C ASP A 184 -24.77 -7.10 -2.99
N HIS A 185 -23.64 -6.83 -3.65
CA HIS A 185 -23.25 -7.39 -4.95
C HIS A 185 -22.53 -8.75 -4.85
N GLY A 186 -22.31 -9.27 -3.64
CA GLY A 186 -21.82 -10.63 -3.41
C GLY A 186 -20.30 -10.77 -3.39
N ALA A 187 -19.57 -9.74 -2.97
CA ALA A 187 -18.17 -9.90 -2.57
C ALA A 187 -18.04 -10.90 -1.40
N ASP A 188 -17.00 -11.73 -1.44
CA ASP A 188 -16.74 -12.78 -0.44
C ASP A 188 -15.87 -12.29 0.73
N VAL A 189 -15.04 -11.27 0.46
CA VAL A 189 -14.11 -10.68 1.41
C VAL A 189 -14.08 -9.17 1.19
N ILE A 190 -14.02 -8.39 2.26
CA ILE A 190 -13.78 -6.95 2.18
C ILE A 190 -12.36 -6.65 2.66
N ALA A 191 -11.53 -6.14 1.76
CA ALA A 191 -10.23 -5.57 2.09
C ALA A 191 -10.42 -4.10 2.50
N VAL A 192 -10.12 -3.79 3.75
CA VAL A 192 -10.06 -2.41 4.25
C VAL A 192 -8.60 -1.98 4.21
N VAL A 193 -8.27 -1.11 3.26
CA VAL A 193 -6.89 -0.76 2.91
C VAL A 193 -6.57 0.62 3.45
N ASP A 194 -5.68 0.69 4.44
CA ASP A 194 -5.43 1.92 5.20
C ASP A 194 -3.92 2.24 5.33
N PRO A 195 -3.23 2.54 4.21
CA PRO A 195 -1.78 2.68 4.18
C PRO A 195 -1.25 3.82 5.06
N MET A 196 -2.03 4.88 5.31
CA MET A 196 -1.59 6.00 6.14
C MET A 196 -1.42 5.63 7.61
N THR A 197 -1.97 4.50 8.03
CA THR A 197 -1.72 3.96 9.38
C THR A 197 -0.28 3.51 9.60
N SER A 198 0.52 3.28 8.54
CA SER A 198 1.97 3.06 8.65
C SER A 198 2.74 4.32 9.07
N GLN A 199 2.14 5.50 8.90
CA GLN A 199 2.78 6.79 9.15
C GLN A 199 2.53 7.34 10.56
N ILE A 200 1.88 6.57 11.44
CA ILE A 200 1.54 6.98 12.81
C ILE A 200 2.07 6.01 13.86
N SER A 201 2.17 6.46 15.11
CA SER A 201 2.59 5.62 16.23
C SER A 201 1.50 4.59 16.62
N ALA A 202 1.89 3.54 17.35
CA ALA A 202 0.95 2.54 17.86
C ALA A 202 -0.08 3.14 18.84
N GLU A 203 0.32 4.18 19.58
CA GLU A 203 -0.57 4.95 20.46
C GLU A 203 -1.63 5.69 19.65
N HIS A 204 -1.22 6.40 18.60
CA HIS A 204 -2.13 7.08 17.68
C HIS A 204 -3.06 6.09 16.95
N PHE A 205 -2.51 4.97 16.48
CA PHE A 205 -3.30 3.91 15.88
C PHE A 205 -4.39 3.44 16.85
N THR A 206 -4.03 3.14 18.10
CA THR A 206 -4.97 2.69 19.12
C THR A 206 -6.01 3.75 19.48
N GLY A 207 -5.60 5.02 19.56
CA GLY A 207 -6.45 6.13 20.00
C GLY A 207 -7.40 6.68 18.93
N PHE A 208 -7.00 6.66 17.66
CA PHE A 208 -7.77 7.24 16.54
C PHE A 208 -8.32 6.19 15.58
N VAL A 209 -7.55 5.13 15.27
CA VAL A 209 -7.87 4.21 14.17
C VAL A 209 -8.64 2.98 14.68
N THR A 210 -8.15 2.31 15.72
CA THR A 210 -8.73 1.05 16.21
C THR A 210 -10.25 1.11 16.45
N PRO A 211 -10.81 2.13 17.16
CA PRO A 211 -12.24 2.18 17.41
C PRO A 211 -13.07 2.30 16.13
N ALA A 212 -12.63 3.15 15.21
CA ALA A 212 -13.29 3.39 13.93
C ALA A 212 -13.21 2.14 13.03
N MET A 213 -12.02 1.56 12.93
CA MET A 213 -11.77 0.37 12.12
C MET A 213 -12.56 -0.85 12.61
N ASN A 214 -12.63 -1.08 13.93
CA ASN A 214 -13.38 -2.20 14.49
C ASN A 214 -14.88 -2.10 14.20
N ARG A 215 -15.46 -0.89 14.13
CA ARG A 215 -16.86 -0.72 13.70
C ARG A 215 -17.07 -1.24 12.27
N VAL A 216 -16.12 -1.01 11.38
CA VAL A 216 -16.16 -1.51 9.99
C VAL A 216 -16.08 -3.04 9.98
N PHE A 217 -15.13 -3.62 10.71
CA PHE A 217 -14.96 -5.07 10.78
C PHE A 217 -16.14 -5.79 11.43
N ASP A 218 -16.70 -5.24 12.50
CA ASP A 218 -17.89 -5.79 13.15
C ASP A 218 -19.11 -5.77 12.22
N TYR A 219 -19.26 -4.71 11.41
CA TYR A 219 -20.29 -4.67 10.38
C TYR A 219 -20.10 -5.77 9.33
N ILE A 220 -18.89 -5.92 8.78
CA ILE A 220 -18.57 -6.96 7.77
C ILE A 220 -18.83 -8.36 8.34
N ARG A 221 -18.38 -8.63 9.57
CA ARG A 221 -18.65 -9.90 10.27
C ARG A 221 -20.14 -10.13 10.50
N GLY A 222 -20.87 -9.09 10.91
CA GLY A 222 -22.33 -9.14 11.10
C GLY A 222 -23.09 -9.48 9.81
N ARG A 223 -22.51 -9.18 8.65
CA ARG A 223 -23.00 -9.55 7.32
C ARG A 223 -22.57 -10.97 6.88
N GLY A 224 -21.82 -11.69 7.71
CA GLY A 224 -21.37 -13.07 7.45
C GLY A 224 -20.18 -13.19 6.50
N SER A 225 -19.45 -12.09 6.27
CA SER A 225 -18.28 -12.04 5.39
C SER A 225 -16.98 -11.93 6.19
N TYR A 226 -15.85 -12.25 5.54
CA TYR A 226 -14.52 -12.00 6.11
C TYR A 226 -14.04 -10.58 5.81
N SER A 227 -13.26 -10.06 6.75
CA SER A 227 -12.55 -8.79 6.64
C SER A 227 -11.03 -8.99 6.60
N SER A 228 -10.36 -8.23 5.75
CA SER A 228 -8.90 -8.15 5.73
C SER A 228 -8.47 -6.72 5.97
N ILE A 229 -7.70 -6.47 7.03
CA ILE A 229 -6.97 -5.21 7.14
C ILE A 229 -5.73 -5.30 6.27
N PHE A 230 -5.53 -4.31 5.41
CA PHE A 230 -4.36 -4.20 4.56
C PHE A 230 -3.68 -2.87 4.86
N VAL A 231 -2.41 -2.93 5.26
CA VAL A 231 -1.59 -1.71 5.36
C VAL A 231 -0.33 -1.85 4.51
N CYS A 232 -0.17 -0.93 3.56
CA CYS A 232 1.04 -0.77 2.76
C CYS A 232 2.06 0.10 3.53
N GLY A 233 3.35 -0.12 3.30
CA GLY A 233 4.43 0.52 4.06
C GLY A 233 4.83 -0.21 5.35
N ASP A 234 5.83 0.32 6.06
CA ASP A 234 6.37 -0.32 7.26
C ASP A 234 5.45 -0.17 8.49
N VAL A 235 4.70 -1.23 8.76
CA VAL A 235 3.87 -1.39 9.96
C VAL A 235 4.55 -2.15 11.10
N SER A 236 5.87 -2.37 11.09
CA SER A 236 6.54 -3.15 12.13
C SER A 236 6.21 -2.69 13.56
N ARG A 237 6.06 -1.36 13.74
CA ARG A 237 5.66 -0.72 15.01
C ARG A 237 4.18 -0.91 15.39
N ASN A 238 3.32 -1.04 14.39
CA ASN A 238 1.87 -1.11 14.55
C ASN A 238 1.35 -2.55 14.46
N LEU A 239 2.22 -3.52 14.19
CA LEU A 239 1.83 -4.92 13.94
C LEU A 239 1.07 -5.54 15.12
N ASP A 240 1.51 -5.29 16.35
CA ASP A 240 0.83 -5.77 17.56
C ASP A 240 -0.60 -5.19 17.70
N VAL A 241 -0.78 -3.88 17.47
CA VAL A 241 -2.10 -3.23 17.58
C VAL A 241 -3.00 -3.53 16.38
N MET A 242 -2.42 -3.70 15.19
CA MET A 242 -3.11 -4.15 13.97
C MET A 242 -3.68 -5.56 14.15
N CYS A 243 -2.89 -6.49 14.71
CA CYS A 243 -3.37 -7.84 15.06
C CYS A 243 -4.41 -7.83 16.18
N GLY A 244 -4.45 -6.79 17.00
CA GLY A 244 -5.45 -6.58 18.06
C GLY A 244 -6.76 -5.98 17.57
N THR A 245 -6.89 -5.62 16.30
CA THR A 245 -8.16 -5.18 15.70
C THR A 245 -9.13 -6.35 15.54
N GLU A 246 -10.39 -6.04 15.25
CA GLU A 246 -11.43 -7.01 14.96
C GLU A 246 -11.36 -7.57 13.53
N ALA A 247 -10.30 -7.32 12.75
CA ALA A 247 -10.15 -7.94 11.43
C ALA A 247 -10.07 -9.48 11.52
N ASP A 248 -10.44 -10.19 10.45
CA ASP A 248 -10.24 -11.66 10.40
C ASP A 248 -8.85 -12.02 9.84
N HIS A 249 -8.33 -11.17 8.94
CA HIS A 249 -7.06 -11.36 8.26
C HIS A 249 -6.18 -10.10 8.30
N ILE A 250 -4.87 -10.29 8.50
CA ILE A 250 -3.84 -9.24 8.54
C ILE A 250 -2.95 -9.35 7.29
N SER A 251 -3.09 -8.42 6.35
CA SER A 251 -2.28 -8.35 5.12
C SER A 251 -1.22 -7.25 5.22
N VAL A 252 0.03 -7.56 4.90
CA VAL A 252 1.16 -6.63 5.10
C VAL A 252 2.03 -6.43 3.86
N ASP A 253 2.72 -5.28 3.86
CA ASP A 253 3.76 -4.87 2.91
C ASP A 253 5.02 -5.74 2.94
N GLU A 254 5.82 -5.68 1.87
CA GLU A 254 7.09 -6.40 1.68
C GLU A 254 8.17 -6.10 2.74
N GLN A 255 8.01 -5.03 3.52
CA GLN A 255 8.92 -4.64 4.59
C GLN A 255 8.77 -5.46 5.89
N ILE A 256 7.73 -6.29 6.00
CA ILE A 256 7.40 -6.98 7.26
C ILE A 256 7.99 -8.38 7.34
N ASP A 257 8.48 -8.72 8.53
CA ASP A 257 8.93 -10.07 8.84
C ASP A 257 7.74 -11.03 8.97
N MET A 258 7.59 -11.94 8.00
CA MET A 258 6.49 -12.91 7.97
C MET A 258 6.49 -13.90 9.14
N THR A 259 7.65 -14.18 9.74
CA THR A 259 7.73 -15.04 10.94
C THR A 259 7.10 -14.31 12.12
N ARG A 260 7.45 -13.05 12.33
CA ARG A 260 6.89 -12.20 13.39
C ARG A 260 5.39 -11.98 13.19
N LEU A 261 4.95 -11.73 11.96
CA LEU A 261 3.53 -11.60 11.64
C LEU A 261 2.76 -12.88 11.99
N ARG A 262 3.25 -14.05 11.59
CA ARG A 262 2.60 -15.33 11.91
C ARG A 262 2.42 -15.49 13.42
N GLU A 263 3.48 -15.29 14.20
CA GLU A 263 3.43 -15.43 15.67
C GLU A 263 2.36 -14.51 16.30
N LEU A 264 2.27 -13.27 15.83
CA LEU A 264 1.28 -12.30 16.32
C LEU A 264 -0.14 -12.63 15.87
N ALA A 265 -0.32 -13.01 14.61
CA ALA A 265 -1.61 -13.40 14.07
C ALA A 265 -2.16 -14.63 14.80
N GLU A 266 -1.34 -15.68 14.98
CA GLU A 266 -1.73 -16.88 15.73
C GLU A 266 -2.13 -16.55 17.17
N LYS A 267 -1.33 -15.73 17.86
CA LYS A 267 -1.60 -15.28 19.24
C LYS A 267 -2.95 -14.55 19.36
N ASN A 268 -3.32 -13.78 18.36
CA ASN A 268 -4.57 -12.99 18.35
C ASN A 268 -5.72 -13.70 17.61
N GLY A 269 -5.52 -14.94 17.15
CA GLY A 269 -6.53 -15.70 16.44
C GLY A 269 -6.92 -15.09 15.10
N LYS A 270 -5.93 -14.63 14.32
CA LYS A 270 -6.09 -14.01 13.00
C LYS A 270 -5.49 -14.89 11.90
N ALA A 271 -6.05 -14.81 10.71
CA ALA A 271 -5.34 -15.20 9.49
C ALA A 271 -4.34 -14.09 9.11
N PHE A 272 -3.37 -14.40 8.26
CA PHE A 272 -2.31 -13.46 7.87
C PHE A 272 -1.83 -13.69 6.44
N GLY A 273 -1.26 -12.66 5.82
CA GLY A 273 -0.87 -12.74 4.43
C GLY A 273 0.09 -11.65 3.98
N GLY A 274 0.60 -11.86 2.76
CA GLY A 274 1.70 -11.13 2.15
C GLY A 274 2.91 -12.03 1.95
N ASN A 275 4.08 -11.50 1.59
CA ASN A 275 4.32 -10.11 1.21
C ASN A 275 5.39 -10.06 0.11
N ILE A 276 5.16 -10.78 -0.99
CA ILE A 276 6.12 -10.90 -2.11
C ILE A 276 6.54 -9.49 -2.56
N ARG A 277 7.86 -9.27 -2.65
CA ARG A 277 8.45 -8.00 -3.08
C ARG A 277 8.00 -7.61 -4.49
N LEU A 278 7.39 -6.44 -4.61
CA LEU A 278 6.81 -5.95 -5.86
C LEU A 278 7.88 -5.54 -6.86
N THR A 279 8.81 -4.71 -6.42
CA THR A 279 9.70 -4.03 -7.35
C THR A 279 10.90 -4.91 -7.71
N SER A 280 11.68 -5.32 -6.70
CA SER A 280 12.94 -6.04 -6.91
C SER A 280 12.75 -7.47 -7.40
N VAL A 281 11.63 -8.11 -7.04
CA VAL A 281 11.33 -9.50 -7.40
C VAL A 281 10.32 -9.57 -8.55
N LEU A 282 9.14 -8.97 -8.40
CA LEU A 282 8.09 -9.15 -9.40
C LEU A 282 8.24 -8.26 -10.64
N LEU A 283 8.62 -6.99 -10.51
CA LEU A 283 8.70 -6.06 -11.64
C LEU A 283 10.05 -6.14 -12.38
N LEU A 284 11.16 -6.04 -11.65
CA LEU A 284 12.51 -5.98 -12.23
C LEU A 284 13.26 -7.32 -12.18
N GLY A 285 12.79 -8.26 -11.36
CA GLY A 285 13.34 -9.61 -11.27
C GLY A 285 12.84 -10.55 -12.38
N ASP A 286 13.27 -11.80 -12.30
CA ASP A 286 12.88 -12.87 -13.22
C ASP A 286 12.03 -13.96 -12.56
N GLU A 287 11.67 -14.98 -13.34
CA GLU A 287 10.87 -16.12 -12.86
C GLU A 287 11.56 -16.89 -11.72
N ASP A 288 12.89 -16.95 -11.70
CA ASP A 288 13.63 -17.66 -10.66
C ASP A 288 13.66 -16.85 -9.36
N ASP A 289 13.79 -15.53 -9.46
CA ASP A 289 13.66 -14.61 -8.31
C ASP A 289 12.25 -14.75 -7.69
N ALA A 290 11.20 -14.78 -8.52
CA ALA A 290 9.81 -14.96 -8.09
C ALA A 290 9.57 -16.34 -7.42
N LYS A 291 10.15 -17.41 -7.98
CA LYS A 291 10.06 -18.76 -7.39
C LYS A 291 10.76 -18.82 -6.04
N LEU A 292 11.99 -18.31 -5.96
CA LEU A 292 12.78 -18.33 -4.73
C LEU A 292 12.08 -17.56 -3.60
N GLU A 293 11.61 -16.34 -3.89
CA GLU A 293 10.89 -15.52 -2.92
C GLU A 293 9.62 -16.21 -2.42
N THR A 294 8.84 -16.78 -3.34
CA THR A 294 7.62 -17.52 -3.00
C THR A 294 7.91 -18.69 -2.06
N LEU A 295 8.91 -19.50 -2.38
CA LEU A 295 9.30 -20.65 -1.54
C LEU A 295 9.76 -20.21 -0.15
N ASN A 296 10.56 -19.15 -0.07
CA ASN A 296 11.05 -18.61 1.21
C ASN A 296 9.90 -18.14 2.10
N ILE A 297 8.93 -17.42 1.53
CA ILE A 297 7.75 -16.94 2.28
C ILE A 297 6.89 -18.13 2.71
N MET A 298 6.61 -19.07 1.82
CA MET A 298 5.80 -20.27 2.13
C MET A 298 6.42 -21.09 3.26
N ASP A 299 7.74 -21.26 3.29
CA ASP A 299 8.45 -22.01 4.33
C ASP A 299 8.34 -21.33 5.70
N ARG A 300 8.40 -20.00 5.73
CA ARG A 300 8.31 -19.20 6.95
C ARG A 300 6.87 -19.11 7.47
N SER A 301 5.88 -19.12 6.59
CA SER A 301 4.48 -18.92 6.94
C SER A 301 3.72 -20.23 7.22
N GLY A 302 4.00 -21.32 6.51
CA GLY A 302 3.23 -22.56 6.60
C GLY A 302 1.86 -22.47 5.88
N CYS A 303 0.92 -23.36 6.22
CA CYS A 303 -0.38 -23.48 5.50
C CYS A 303 -1.63 -23.27 6.39
N THR A 304 -1.45 -22.87 7.65
CA THR A 304 -2.58 -22.57 8.55
C THR A 304 -2.78 -21.07 8.59
N GLY A 305 -3.97 -20.60 8.22
CA GLY A 305 -4.26 -19.16 8.30
C GLY A 305 -3.50 -18.29 7.30
N PHE A 306 -2.75 -18.87 6.35
CA PHE A 306 -1.83 -18.13 5.49
C PHE A 306 -2.39 -17.88 4.09
N VAL A 307 -2.36 -16.61 3.67
CA VAL A 307 -2.68 -16.15 2.31
C VAL A 307 -1.43 -15.53 1.68
N LEU A 308 -0.82 -16.24 0.74
CA LEU A 308 0.27 -15.70 -0.07
C LEU A 308 -0.29 -14.59 -0.97
N SER A 309 0.38 -13.45 -0.97
CA SER A 309 0.04 -12.30 -1.82
C SER A 309 1.26 -11.38 -1.98
N PRO A 310 1.27 -10.49 -2.99
CA PRO A 310 2.23 -9.40 -3.08
C PRO A 310 2.08 -8.39 -1.94
N GLY A 311 3.11 -7.59 -1.65
CA GLY A 311 3.07 -6.60 -0.57
C GLY A 311 2.09 -5.43 -0.78
N CYS A 312 1.69 -5.14 -2.02
CA CYS A 312 0.71 -4.11 -2.41
C CYS A 312 0.09 -4.47 -3.78
N ASP A 313 -0.61 -3.51 -4.42
CA ASP A 313 -1.05 -3.64 -5.81
C ASP A 313 0.13 -3.90 -6.75
N LEU A 314 -0.10 -4.72 -7.77
CA LEU A 314 0.92 -5.03 -8.77
C LEU A 314 1.23 -3.80 -9.63
N PRO A 315 2.53 -3.46 -9.80
CA PRO A 315 2.95 -2.53 -10.82
C PRO A 315 2.36 -2.88 -12.19
N TYR A 316 1.92 -1.86 -12.92
CA TYR A 316 1.28 -2.05 -14.22
C TYR A 316 2.13 -2.90 -15.17
N HIS A 317 3.44 -2.65 -15.24
CA HIS A 317 4.37 -3.33 -16.14
C HIS A 317 4.96 -4.64 -15.59
N THR A 318 4.48 -5.16 -14.46
CA THR A 318 4.97 -6.42 -13.91
C THR A 318 4.89 -7.54 -14.96
N PRO A 319 6.00 -8.23 -15.29
CA PRO A 319 5.99 -9.33 -16.25
C PRO A 319 5.03 -10.46 -15.84
N PRO A 320 4.07 -10.85 -16.69
CA PRO A 320 3.12 -11.91 -16.36
C PRO A 320 3.79 -13.25 -16.04
N ALA A 321 4.93 -13.54 -16.67
CA ALA A 321 5.71 -14.75 -16.41
C ALA A 321 6.12 -14.88 -14.94
N ASN A 322 6.45 -13.77 -14.27
CA ASN A 322 6.85 -13.78 -12.87
C ASN A 322 5.68 -14.20 -11.97
N LEU A 323 4.46 -13.74 -12.24
CA LEU A 323 3.27 -14.15 -11.47
C LEU A 323 2.82 -15.58 -11.80
N GLN A 324 3.02 -16.03 -13.04
CA GLN A 324 2.80 -17.44 -13.41
C GLN A 324 3.77 -18.35 -12.67
N ALA A 325 5.02 -17.92 -12.48
CA ALA A 325 6.02 -18.63 -11.70
C ALA A 325 5.64 -18.73 -10.21
N VAL A 326 5.10 -17.65 -9.61
CA VAL A 326 4.50 -17.70 -8.26
C VAL A 326 3.36 -18.72 -8.20
N ALA A 327 2.42 -18.64 -9.14
CA ALA A 327 1.28 -19.56 -9.20
C ALA A 327 1.72 -21.03 -9.38
N GLU A 328 2.77 -21.29 -10.17
CA GLU A 328 3.37 -22.62 -10.29
C GLU A 328 3.85 -23.13 -8.91
N MET A 329 4.55 -22.31 -8.14
CA MET A 329 5.02 -22.70 -6.81
C MET A 329 3.89 -22.93 -5.80
N VAL A 330 2.78 -22.19 -5.91
CA VAL A 330 1.59 -22.41 -5.07
C VAL A 330 0.94 -23.77 -5.39
N HIS A 331 0.70 -24.04 -6.67
CA HIS A 331 -0.17 -25.14 -7.10
C HIS A 331 0.56 -26.47 -7.36
N ASP A 332 1.86 -26.46 -7.67
CA ASP A 332 2.59 -27.65 -8.09
C ASP A 332 3.72 -28.02 -7.11
N GLU A 333 3.48 -29.08 -6.33
CA GLU A 333 4.45 -29.60 -5.35
C GLU A 333 5.73 -30.14 -6.02
N TYR A 334 5.61 -30.79 -7.18
CA TYR A 334 6.77 -31.30 -7.91
C TYR A 334 7.63 -30.16 -8.45
N ALA A 335 7.00 -29.10 -8.98
CA ALA A 335 7.71 -27.91 -9.42
C ALA A 335 8.47 -27.25 -8.26
N ARG A 336 7.91 -27.22 -7.04
CA ARG A 336 8.63 -26.75 -5.84
C ARG A 336 9.89 -27.58 -5.57
N GLU A 337 9.80 -28.91 -5.62
CA GLU A 337 10.97 -29.77 -5.40
C GLU A 337 12.07 -29.55 -6.45
N VAL A 338 11.67 -29.38 -7.72
CA VAL A 338 12.61 -29.10 -8.82
C VAL A 338 13.25 -27.73 -8.62
N ALA A 339 12.47 -26.68 -8.36
CA ALA A 339 12.95 -25.33 -8.12
C ALA A 339 13.97 -25.30 -6.99
N ARG A 340 13.70 -25.94 -5.85
CA ARG A 340 14.65 -26.04 -4.72
C ARG A 340 15.99 -26.64 -5.13
N LYS A 341 15.98 -27.71 -5.93
CA LYS A 341 17.23 -28.36 -6.40
C LYS A 341 17.99 -27.49 -7.40
N VAL A 342 17.28 -26.88 -8.34
CA VAL A 342 17.87 -26.02 -9.37
C VAL A 342 18.48 -24.76 -8.75
N LEU A 343 17.73 -24.09 -7.87
CA LEU A 343 18.18 -22.86 -7.19
C LEU A 343 19.34 -23.15 -6.24
N ALA A 344 19.30 -24.25 -5.48
CA ALA A 344 20.42 -24.67 -4.64
C ALA A 344 21.70 -24.98 -5.46
N ALA A 345 21.55 -25.48 -6.68
CA ALA A 345 22.68 -25.78 -7.56
C ALA A 345 23.27 -24.54 -8.26
N ARG A 346 22.48 -23.47 -8.42
CA ARG A 346 22.92 -22.21 -9.07
C ARG A 346 23.75 -21.32 -8.14
N GLY A 347 23.71 -21.55 -6.82
CA GLY A 347 24.33 -20.66 -5.83
C GLY A 347 23.52 -19.37 -5.62
N GLU A 348 23.97 -18.53 -4.68
CA GLU A 348 23.37 -17.20 -4.49
C GLU A 348 23.70 -16.33 -5.72
N LYS A 349 22.68 -15.67 -6.27
CA LYS A 349 22.86 -14.62 -7.29
C LYS A 349 23.68 -13.52 -6.63
N GLU A 350 24.75 -13.03 -7.27
CA GLU A 350 25.49 -11.88 -6.74
C GLU A 350 24.51 -10.70 -6.58
N GLU A 351 24.40 -10.16 -5.37
CA GLU A 351 23.60 -8.95 -5.13
C GLU A 351 24.18 -7.81 -5.97
N GLU A 352 23.32 -7.10 -6.68
CA GLU A 352 23.73 -5.94 -7.45
C GLU A 352 24.27 -4.86 -6.49
N THR A 353 25.51 -4.43 -6.68
CA THR A 353 26.20 -3.54 -5.75
C THR A 353 25.86 -2.06 -5.95
N TYR A 354 25.22 -1.71 -7.08
CA TYR A 354 24.89 -0.34 -7.50
C TYR A 354 26.07 0.63 -7.38
N ASP A 355 27.30 0.12 -7.55
CA ASP A 355 28.54 0.92 -7.42
C ASP A 355 28.60 2.04 -8.47
N ASP A 356 27.92 1.86 -9.60
CA ASP A 356 27.79 2.81 -10.70
C ASP A 356 26.87 4.00 -10.41
N ILE A 357 26.06 3.94 -9.36
CA ILE A 357 25.17 5.03 -8.95
C ILE A 357 25.94 6.04 -8.10
N GLU A 358 26.22 7.21 -8.66
CA GLU A 358 26.94 8.29 -7.98
C GLU A 358 26.01 9.11 -7.07
N LEU A 359 26.36 9.21 -5.79
CA LEU A 359 25.69 10.15 -4.89
C LEU A 359 26.19 11.58 -5.13
N PRO A 360 25.32 12.60 -5.02
CA PRO A 360 25.74 13.99 -5.03
C PRO A 360 26.82 14.27 -3.96
N ASP A 361 27.77 15.15 -4.28
CA ASP A 361 28.66 15.72 -3.26
C ASP A 361 27.86 16.72 -2.42
N TYR A 362 27.20 16.22 -1.38
CA TYR A 362 26.34 17.02 -0.52
C TYR A 362 27.10 18.18 0.13
N ASP A 363 28.36 17.99 0.51
CA ASP A 363 29.16 18.99 1.22
C ASP A 363 29.57 20.17 0.30
N ALA A 364 29.79 19.90 -0.98
CA ALA A 364 30.15 20.94 -1.96
C ALA A 364 28.97 21.80 -2.43
N GLN A 365 27.73 21.38 -2.21
CA GLN A 365 26.55 22.15 -2.62
C GLN A 365 26.40 23.42 -1.77
N LYS A 366 25.61 24.40 -2.24
CA LYS A 366 25.25 25.61 -1.48
C LYS A 366 23.74 25.67 -1.20
N ALA A 367 23.17 24.49 -0.98
CA ALA A 367 21.76 24.25 -0.75
C ALA A 367 21.64 22.93 0.03
N VAL A 368 20.54 22.76 0.76
CA VAL A 368 20.23 21.48 1.42
C VAL A 368 19.55 20.57 0.40
N THR A 369 20.07 19.36 0.21
CA THR A 369 19.44 18.36 -0.67
C THR A 369 18.50 17.48 0.14
N LEU A 370 17.26 17.36 -0.32
CA LEU A 370 16.21 16.51 0.24
C LEU A 370 15.95 15.39 -0.76
N ASP A 371 16.59 14.24 -0.54
CA ASP A 371 16.39 13.04 -1.33
C ASP A 371 15.32 12.18 -0.67
N VAL A 372 14.17 12.05 -1.33
CA VAL A 372 13.02 11.30 -0.83
C VAL A 372 12.92 10.00 -1.60
N ILE A 373 13.13 8.88 -0.90
CA ILE A 373 13.02 7.54 -1.50
C ILE A 373 11.58 7.08 -1.36
N THR A 374 10.94 6.80 -2.50
CA THR A 374 9.52 6.46 -2.58
C THR A 374 9.30 5.19 -3.39
N LEU A 375 8.13 4.57 -3.23
CA LEU A 375 7.63 3.63 -4.24
C LEU A 375 7.33 4.42 -5.52
N ASP A 376 6.25 5.20 -5.50
CA ASP A 376 5.92 6.21 -6.51
C ASP A 376 4.93 7.21 -5.89
N SER A 377 5.31 8.48 -5.71
CA SER A 377 4.41 9.49 -5.12
C SER A 377 3.19 9.84 -5.97
N THR A 378 3.13 9.40 -7.23
CA THR A 378 1.97 9.64 -8.09
C THR A 378 0.82 8.67 -7.83
N SER A 379 1.08 7.58 -7.10
CA SER A 379 0.09 6.52 -6.86
C SER A 379 0.07 5.93 -5.45
N CYS A 380 1.19 5.99 -4.71
CA CYS A 380 1.29 5.50 -3.35
C CYS A 380 0.98 6.63 -2.35
N ALA A 381 -0.13 6.53 -1.62
CA ALA A 381 -0.59 7.57 -0.70
C ALA A 381 0.48 7.99 0.34
N PRO A 382 1.15 7.10 1.10
CA PRO A 382 2.24 7.50 1.98
C PRO A 382 3.36 8.26 1.27
N CYS A 383 3.72 7.86 0.05
CA CYS A 383 4.76 8.53 -0.74
C CYS A 383 4.30 9.92 -1.21
N GLN A 384 3.04 10.05 -1.62
CA GLN A 384 2.43 11.31 -2.01
C GLN A 384 2.47 12.33 -0.86
N TYR A 385 1.90 11.95 0.29
CA TYR A 385 1.84 12.85 1.45
C TYR A 385 3.22 13.19 2.01
N MET A 386 4.19 12.26 1.94
CA MET A 386 5.58 12.54 2.26
C MET A 386 6.18 13.61 1.33
N MET A 387 5.99 13.47 0.02
CA MET A 387 6.49 14.45 -0.95
C MET A 387 5.83 15.82 -0.76
N ASP A 388 4.54 15.86 -0.46
CA ASP A 388 3.82 17.12 -0.22
C ASP A 388 4.30 17.78 1.08
N ALA A 389 4.55 17.01 2.14
CA ALA A 389 5.14 17.52 3.38
C ALA A 389 6.55 18.09 3.13
N VAL A 390 7.39 17.37 2.39
CA VAL A 390 8.74 17.82 2.03
C VAL A 390 8.73 19.09 1.20
N ARG A 391 7.86 19.20 0.19
CA ARG A 391 7.75 20.40 -0.65
C ARG A 391 7.29 21.61 0.16
N ARG A 392 6.25 21.46 0.99
CA ARG A 392 5.78 22.55 1.86
C ARG A 392 6.89 23.03 2.82
N ALA A 393 7.57 22.10 3.50
CA ALA A 393 8.66 22.46 4.41
C ALA A 393 9.87 23.08 3.69
N ALA A 394 10.17 22.63 2.47
CA ALA A 394 11.23 23.17 1.64
C ALA A 394 10.96 24.61 1.17
N ASP A 395 9.69 24.96 0.94
CA ASP A 395 9.26 26.31 0.57
C ASP A 395 9.32 27.29 1.76
N ASP A 396 9.05 26.81 2.98
CA ASP A 396 9.02 27.62 4.20
C ASP A 396 10.40 27.76 4.90
N ALA A 397 11.34 26.86 4.62
CA ALA A 397 12.68 26.92 5.19
C ALA A 397 13.46 28.17 4.74
N PHE A 398 14.25 28.79 5.63
CA PHE A 398 15.02 29.99 5.27
C PHE A 398 16.19 29.72 4.28
N VAL A 399 16.50 28.47 3.99
CA VAL A 399 17.62 28.03 3.15
C VAL A 399 17.14 27.54 1.79
N LYS A 400 17.98 27.73 0.76
CA LYS A 400 17.73 27.10 -0.54
C LYS A 400 17.78 25.57 -0.41
N THR A 401 16.77 24.90 -0.97
CA THR A 401 16.65 23.44 -0.99
C THR A 401 16.67 22.89 -2.43
N TYR A 402 17.05 21.63 -2.57
CA TYR A 402 16.82 20.82 -3.76
C TYR A 402 16.02 19.58 -3.35
N VAL A 403 14.82 19.42 -3.91
CA VAL A 403 13.95 18.28 -3.60
C VAL A 403 14.00 17.28 -4.75
N ASN A 404 14.49 16.07 -4.47
CA ASN A 404 14.54 14.98 -5.44
C ASN A 404 13.68 13.82 -4.94
N GLU A 405 12.84 13.28 -5.82
CA GLU A 405 12.19 12.00 -5.59
C GLU A 405 12.96 10.89 -6.31
N HIS A 406 13.33 9.84 -5.58
CA HIS A 406 13.92 8.63 -6.15
C HIS A 406 12.92 7.48 -6.03
N LYS A 407 12.19 7.26 -7.13
CA LYS A 407 11.18 6.20 -7.23
C LYS A 407 11.86 4.85 -7.40
N ILE A 408 11.61 3.90 -6.50
CA ILE A 408 12.23 2.57 -6.60
C ILE A 408 11.66 1.73 -7.75
N MET A 409 10.63 2.19 -8.46
CA MET A 409 10.08 1.54 -9.67
C MET A 409 11.08 1.34 -10.82
N VAL A 410 12.27 1.92 -10.71
CA VAL A 410 13.36 1.81 -11.69
C VAL A 410 14.68 1.50 -10.99
N ARG A 411 15.63 0.90 -11.72
CA ARG A 411 16.96 0.52 -11.22
C ARG A 411 17.68 1.65 -10.50
N ASP A 412 17.69 2.86 -11.08
CA ASP A 412 18.40 4.00 -10.50
C ASP A 412 17.84 4.38 -9.12
N GLY A 413 16.52 4.28 -8.93
CA GLY A 413 15.89 4.53 -7.64
C GLY A 413 16.24 3.48 -6.58
N ILE A 414 16.29 2.20 -6.97
CA ILE A 414 16.79 1.13 -6.07
C ILE A 414 18.26 1.36 -5.73
N GLY A 415 19.06 1.77 -6.71
CA GLY A 415 20.46 2.09 -6.48
C GLY A 415 20.64 3.27 -5.52
N MET A 416 19.85 4.34 -5.67
CA MET A 416 19.85 5.45 -4.71
C MET A 416 19.44 4.99 -3.30
N MET A 417 18.39 4.17 -3.18
CA MET A 417 17.98 3.56 -1.91
C MET A 417 19.12 2.77 -1.25
N ALA A 418 19.78 1.90 -2.03
CA ALA A 418 20.90 1.08 -1.56
C ALA A 418 22.10 1.94 -1.13
N ARG A 419 22.49 2.92 -1.95
CA ARG A 419 23.64 3.80 -1.70
C ARG A 419 23.45 4.74 -0.52
N LEU A 420 22.21 5.16 -0.26
CA LEU A 420 21.83 5.94 0.92
C LEU A 420 21.58 5.07 2.17
N GLY A 421 21.64 3.74 2.05
CA GLY A 421 21.41 2.81 3.17
C GLY A 421 19.96 2.80 3.66
N VAL A 422 19.02 3.24 2.83
CA VAL A 422 17.59 3.27 3.14
C VAL A 422 17.03 1.86 3.10
N LYS A 423 16.28 1.49 4.14
CA LYS A 423 15.67 0.15 4.27
C LYS A 423 14.15 0.16 4.19
N ASN A 424 13.54 1.31 4.49
CA ASN A 424 12.11 1.44 4.61
C ASN A 424 11.60 2.59 3.75
N LEU A 425 10.35 2.50 3.30
CA LEU A 425 9.73 3.48 2.43
C LEU A 425 8.42 4.00 3.03
N PRO A 426 8.07 5.29 2.75
CA PRO A 426 8.95 6.32 2.19
C PRO A 426 10.00 6.81 3.21
N THR A 427 11.14 7.33 2.74
CA THR A 427 12.20 7.88 3.62
C THR A 427 12.72 9.20 3.09
N ILE A 428 12.90 10.18 3.99
CA ILE A 428 13.56 11.45 3.72
C ILE A 428 15.02 11.36 4.15
N CYS A 429 15.93 11.61 3.20
CA CYS A 429 17.34 11.87 3.46
C CYS A 429 17.62 13.37 3.31
N ILE A 430 18.31 13.97 4.30
CA ILE A 430 18.76 15.36 4.25
C ILE A 430 20.28 15.33 4.11
N ASP A 431 20.77 15.78 2.96
CA ASP A 431 22.18 15.79 2.60
C ASP A 431 22.85 14.42 2.76
N GLY A 432 22.21 13.38 2.23
CA GLY A 432 22.70 12.00 2.25
C GLY A 432 22.50 11.24 3.55
N GLU A 433 22.00 11.89 4.60
CA GLU A 433 21.71 11.25 5.90
C GLU A 433 20.21 10.99 6.06
N ILE A 434 19.85 9.77 6.48
CA ILE A 434 18.46 9.41 6.78
C ILE A 434 17.96 10.25 7.96
N ALA A 435 16.98 11.11 7.71
CA ALA A 435 16.37 11.98 8.72
C ALA A 435 15.05 11.41 9.23
N PHE A 436 14.18 10.94 8.32
CA PHE A 436 12.86 10.42 8.66
C PHE A 436 12.58 9.15 7.87
N SER A 437 12.43 8.01 8.56
CA SER A 437 12.25 6.69 7.95
C SER A 437 10.84 6.17 8.20
N SER A 438 10.05 6.06 7.14
CA SER A 438 8.65 5.58 7.13
C SER A 438 7.74 6.28 8.13
N ILE A 439 7.97 7.57 8.36
CA ILE A 439 7.11 8.45 9.16
C ILE A 439 7.13 9.82 8.51
N ILE A 440 5.95 10.37 8.23
CA ILE A 440 5.81 11.76 7.83
C ILE A 440 5.91 12.62 9.10
N PRO A 441 6.97 13.43 9.28
CA PRO A 441 7.04 14.36 10.39
C PRO A 441 6.00 15.49 10.23
N ASP A 442 5.64 16.15 11.34
CA ASP A 442 4.89 17.39 11.26
C ASP A 442 5.72 18.50 10.57
N HIS A 443 5.02 19.51 10.08
CA HIS A 443 5.61 20.57 9.27
C HIS A 443 6.77 21.29 9.98
N ASN A 444 6.60 21.66 11.26
CA ASN A 444 7.61 22.41 12.00
C ASN A 444 8.86 21.56 12.23
N THR A 445 8.68 20.29 12.62
CA THR A 445 9.80 19.35 12.78
C THR A 445 10.61 19.20 11.49
N LEU A 446 9.95 19.14 10.33
CA LEU A 446 10.65 19.01 9.06
C LEU A 446 11.40 20.29 8.67
N VAL A 447 10.78 21.46 8.83
CA VAL A 447 11.42 22.77 8.60
C VAL A 447 12.66 22.91 9.50
N GLU A 448 12.53 22.63 10.80
CA GLU A 448 13.65 22.68 11.74
C GLU A 448 14.78 21.72 11.35
N ALA A 449 14.47 20.52 10.87
CA ALA A 449 15.49 19.57 10.42
C ALA A 449 16.28 20.08 9.20
N ILE A 450 15.58 20.67 8.21
CA ILE A 450 16.19 21.29 7.04
C ILE A 450 17.10 22.45 7.44
N GLU A 451 16.60 23.35 8.28
CA GLU A 451 17.30 24.55 8.72
C GLU A 451 18.51 24.24 9.61
N ASN A 452 18.41 23.26 10.51
CA ASN A 452 19.53 22.82 11.34
C ASN A 452 20.66 22.26 10.48
N LYS A 453 20.35 21.46 9.45
CA LYS A 453 21.39 20.96 8.53
C LYS A 453 22.11 22.09 7.81
N ALA A 454 21.40 23.15 7.43
CA ALA A 454 22.00 24.32 6.81
C ALA A 454 22.96 25.09 7.73
N VAL A 455 22.62 25.19 9.02
CA VAL A 455 23.49 25.79 10.03
C VAL A 455 24.75 24.95 10.23
N ASP A 456 24.62 23.62 10.31
CA ASP A 456 25.75 22.70 10.51
C ASP A 456 26.76 22.76 9.35
N LYS A 457 26.27 22.99 8.12
CA LYS A 457 27.10 23.19 6.93
C LYS A 457 27.68 24.61 6.79
N ASN A 458 27.49 25.50 7.77
CA ASN A 458 27.88 26.91 7.74
C ASN A 458 27.32 27.70 6.53
N TYR A 459 26.13 27.34 6.01
CA TYR A 459 25.54 28.09 4.89
C TYR A 459 25.04 29.48 5.30
N VAL A 460 24.58 29.64 6.54
CA VAL A 460 24.14 30.93 7.12
C VAL A 460 24.46 30.91 8.62
N SER A 461 24.99 32.02 9.17
CA SER A 461 25.10 32.15 10.64
C SER A 461 23.70 32.36 11.23
N LYS A 462 23.42 31.80 12.43
CA LYS A 462 22.13 31.93 13.15
C LYS A 462 21.62 33.37 13.36
N ASN A 463 22.39 34.40 12.99
CA ASN A 463 22.03 35.81 13.05
C ASN A 463 22.18 36.49 11.68
N GLY A 464 21.41 36.07 10.65
CA GLY A 464 21.00 36.89 9.49
C GLY A 464 22.05 37.82 8.83
N GLY A 465 23.33 37.49 8.90
CA GLY A 465 24.43 38.32 8.43
C GLY A 465 25.17 37.60 7.33
N ASP A 466 25.21 38.23 6.16
CA ASP A 466 26.01 37.79 5.02
C ASP A 466 27.48 37.61 5.46
N PRO A 467 28.06 36.40 5.35
CA PRO A 467 29.46 36.19 5.72
C PRO A 467 30.46 36.86 4.76
N ASN A 468 30.00 37.55 3.70
CA ASN A 468 30.83 38.30 2.77
C ASN A 468 30.60 39.83 2.79
N SER A 469 30.07 40.40 3.88
CA SER A 469 30.15 41.86 4.11
C SER A 469 31.43 42.30 4.81
#